data_AF-A0AAE9B2E0-F1
#
_entry.id   AF-A0AAE9B2E0-F1
#
_cell.length_a   1.000
_cell.length_b   1.000
_cell.length_c   1.000
_cell.angle_alpha   90.00
_cell.angle_beta   90.00
_cell.angle_gamma   90.00
#
_symmetry.space_group_name_H-M   'P 1'
#
loop_
_entity.id
_entity.type
_entity.pdbx_description
1 polymer ?
#
loop_
_entity_poly.entity_id
_entity_poly.type
_entity_poly.pdbx_seq_one_letter_code
_entity_poly.pdbx_strand_id
1 'polypeptide(L)'
;MDASDFWNIVDEARRTTASSMGDDSPTGEGAGDADWGAVAERASALLAARPVVEIVAAQQVLWDLLAESYRAPLWAAAYTINGGCSDDGFDYFRGWLILQGREVFERAVADPDSLAELPEIRAAAEEWAEVDCERTLGIAWDAHRTATGQDLPPGCFSIRYPQLDPSWGFDFDDWEELGRRLPRLAALYAKHVADRAGGSAAAGRPIQSEVGSVPSAVRPGC
;
A
#
# COMPACT_ATOMS: atom_id res chain seq x y z
N MET A 1 13.62 10.60 15.12
CA MET A 1 13.65 9.36 14.34
C MET A 1 13.96 9.75 12.91
N ASP A 2 14.88 9.04 12.25
CA ASP A 2 15.10 9.18 10.81
C ASP A 2 14.44 8.03 10.02
N ALA A 3 14.58 8.04 8.69
CA ALA A 3 14.00 7.00 7.85
C ALA A 3 14.57 5.60 8.13
N SER A 4 15.86 5.49 8.48
CA SER A 4 16.48 4.20 8.74
C SER A 4 15.93 3.57 10.02
N ASP A 5 15.74 4.37 11.07
CA ASP A 5 15.08 3.94 12.30
C ASP A 5 13.63 3.49 12.05
N PHE A 6 12.88 4.21 11.22
CA PHE A 6 11.51 3.83 10.87
C PHE A 6 11.46 2.49 10.13
N TRP A 7 12.34 2.29 9.15
CA TRP A 7 12.46 1.00 8.44
C TRP A 7 12.81 -0.15 9.38
N ASN A 8 13.70 0.07 10.36
CA ASN A 8 14.01 -0.94 11.37
C ASN A 8 12.78 -1.34 12.21
N ILE A 9 11.87 -0.40 12.50
CA ILE A 9 10.60 -0.69 13.19
C ILE A 9 9.69 -1.54 12.31
N VAL A 10 9.57 -1.22 11.03
CA VAL A 10 8.76 -2.01 10.07
C VAL A 10 9.31 -3.42 9.95
N ASP A 11 10.63 -3.59 9.79
CA ASP A 11 11.27 -4.90 9.65
C ASP A 11 11.13 -5.74 10.93
N GLU A 12 11.25 -5.12 12.10
CA GLU A 12 11.00 -5.77 13.39
C GLU A 12 9.54 -6.20 13.53
N ALA A 13 8.60 -5.35 13.10
CA ALA A 13 7.18 -5.67 13.14
C ALA A 13 6.86 -6.88 12.26
N ARG A 14 7.31 -6.89 10.99
CA ARG A 14 7.16 -8.04 10.07
C ARG A 14 7.68 -9.32 10.70
N ARG A 15 8.92 -9.30 11.22
CA ARG A 15 9.60 -10.49 11.75
C ARG A 15 8.92 -11.04 13.01
N THR A 16 8.44 -10.16 13.89
CA THR A 16 7.80 -10.57 15.14
C THR A 16 6.37 -11.04 14.93
N THR A 17 5.63 -10.48 13.97
CA THR A 17 4.31 -10.97 13.57
C THR A 17 4.42 -12.36 12.93
N ALA A 18 5.35 -12.56 11.98
CA ALA A 18 5.58 -13.87 11.34
C ALA A 18 5.97 -14.96 12.37
N SER A 19 6.73 -14.61 13.40
CA SER A 19 7.13 -15.55 14.47
C SER A 19 5.97 -15.91 15.41
N SER A 20 4.96 -15.04 15.53
CA SER A 20 3.78 -15.27 16.36
C SER A 20 2.76 -16.22 15.71
N MET A 21 2.87 -16.46 14.41
CA MET A 21 1.96 -17.31 13.62
C MET A 21 2.46 -18.77 13.47
N GLY A 22 3.38 -19.23 14.32
CA GLY A 22 4.08 -20.52 14.15
C GLY A 22 3.19 -21.73 13.78
N ASP A 23 3.67 -22.54 12.81
CA ASP A 23 3.32 -23.90 12.31
C ASP A 23 1.87 -24.47 12.35
N ASP A 24 0.93 -23.89 13.09
CA ASP A 24 -0.47 -24.28 13.08
C ASP A 24 -1.25 -23.42 12.08
N SER A 25 -1.25 -23.87 10.83
CA SER A 25 -2.08 -23.33 9.75
C SER A 25 -3.57 -23.43 10.07
N PRO A 26 -4.35 -22.33 10.05
CA PRO A 26 -5.73 -22.37 9.63
C PRO A 26 -5.77 -22.18 8.11
N THR A 27 -6.27 -23.20 7.44
CA THR A 27 -6.68 -23.16 6.04
C THR A 27 -7.56 -21.96 5.75
N GLY A 28 -7.09 -21.10 4.84
CA GLY A 28 -7.90 -20.33 3.89
C GLY A 28 -9.13 -19.62 4.44
N GLU A 29 -8.96 -18.43 5.02
CA GLU A 29 -9.96 -17.36 5.00
C GLU A 29 -9.22 -16.01 4.89
N GLY A 30 -9.23 -15.41 3.69
CA GLY A 30 -8.96 -13.98 3.44
C GLY A 30 -7.57 -13.43 3.80
N ALA A 31 -6.58 -13.65 2.93
CA ALA A 31 -5.24 -13.05 3.01
C ALA A 31 -5.20 -11.51 2.78
N GLY A 32 -6.35 -10.84 2.70
CA GLY A 32 -6.46 -9.47 2.16
C GLY A 32 -6.18 -8.32 3.14
N ASP A 33 -6.30 -8.51 4.47
CA ASP A 33 -6.07 -7.41 5.44
C ASP A 33 -5.60 -7.93 6.82
N ALA A 34 -6.01 -9.15 7.20
CA ALA A 34 -5.81 -9.67 8.55
C ALA A 34 -4.33 -9.77 9.00
N ASP A 35 -3.39 -10.01 8.09
CA ASP A 35 -1.96 -10.13 8.43
C ASP A 35 -1.23 -8.77 8.41
N TRP A 36 -1.47 -7.94 7.39
CA TRP A 36 -0.82 -6.63 7.28
C TRP A 36 -1.31 -5.65 8.35
N GLY A 37 -2.58 -5.74 8.75
CA GLY A 37 -3.10 -5.03 9.92
C GLY A 37 -2.33 -5.35 11.20
N ALA A 38 -2.02 -6.63 11.45
CA ALA A 38 -1.24 -7.03 12.61
C ALA A 38 0.21 -6.52 12.55
N VAL A 39 0.82 -6.49 11.36
CA VAL A 39 2.14 -5.86 11.16
C VAL A 39 2.09 -4.35 11.46
N ALA A 40 1.07 -3.63 10.99
CA ALA A 40 0.89 -2.20 11.28
C ALA A 40 0.70 -1.94 12.78
N GLU A 41 -0.16 -2.72 13.44
CA GLU A 41 -0.40 -2.64 14.89
C GLU A 41 0.89 -2.93 15.67
N ARG A 42 1.68 -3.91 15.23
CA ARG A 42 2.97 -4.22 15.83
C ARG A 42 3.98 -3.10 15.65
N ALA A 43 4.06 -2.49 14.46
CA ALA A 43 4.91 -1.33 14.20
C ALA A 43 4.51 -0.13 15.08
N SER A 44 3.22 0.12 15.24
CA SER A 44 2.68 1.14 16.15
C SER A 44 3.08 0.85 17.61
N ALA A 45 2.95 -0.38 18.08
CA ALA A 45 3.34 -0.76 19.44
C ALA A 45 4.87 -0.60 19.69
N LEU A 46 5.70 -0.97 18.70
CA LEU A 46 7.15 -0.77 18.77
C LEU A 46 7.51 0.72 18.80
N LEU A 47 6.81 1.54 17.99
CA LEU A 47 6.98 2.98 17.98
C LEU A 47 6.53 3.63 19.29
N ALA A 48 5.44 3.15 19.91
CA ALA A 48 4.93 3.66 21.19
C ALA A 48 5.93 3.51 22.35
N ALA A 49 6.88 2.58 22.24
CA ALA A 49 7.95 2.39 23.21
C ALA A 49 9.13 3.36 23.03
N ARG A 50 9.12 4.21 21.98
CA ARG A 50 10.16 5.19 21.68
C ARG A 50 9.91 6.52 22.42
N PRO A 51 10.93 7.39 22.55
CA PRO A 51 10.72 8.76 23.03
C PRO A 51 9.64 9.48 22.22
N VAL A 52 8.79 10.28 22.86
CA VAL A 52 7.67 10.99 22.19
C VAL A 52 8.12 11.82 20.99
N VAL A 53 9.29 12.48 21.08
CA VAL A 53 9.88 13.23 19.96
C VAL A 53 10.18 12.35 18.74
N GLU A 54 10.52 11.08 18.96
CA GLU A 54 10.72 10.12 17.87
C GLU A 54 9.40 9.65 17.26
N ILE A 55 8.36 9.46 18.08
CA ILE A 55 7.01 9.13 17.60
C ILE A 55 6.48 10.24 16.70
N VAL A 56 6.63 11.51 17.12
CA VAL A 56 6.23 12.66 16.30
C VAL A 56 7.07 12.75 15.03
N ALA A 57 8.38 12.50 15.09
CA ALA A 57 9.24 12.49 13.90
C ALA A 57 8.89 11.38 12.91
N ALA A 58 8.43 10.21 13.40
CA ALA A 58 8.00 9.10 12.55
C ALA A 58 6.80 9.48 11.66
N GLN A 59 5.93 10.38 12.12
CA GLN A 59 4.86 10.93 11.30
C GLN A 59 5.42 11.60 10.03
N GLN A 60 6.41 12.48 10.17
CA GLN A 60 7.03 13.13 9.00
C GLN A 60 7.67 12.10 8.05
N VAL A 61 8.37 11.10 8.59
CA VAL A 61 8.98 10.03 7.78
C VAL A 61 7.93 9.27 6.98
N LEU A 62 6.83 8.85 7.62
CA LEU A 62 5.72 8.15 6.95
C LEU A 62 5.16 9.00 5.79
N TRP A 63 4.93 10.29 6.03
CA TRP A 63 4.42 11.18 4.99
C TRP A 63 5.42 11.50 3.88
N ASP A 64 6.72 11.50 4.18
CA ASP A 64 7.77 11.63 3.16
C ASP A 64 7.77 10.40 2.23
N LEU A 65 7.62 9.19 2.79
CA LEU A 65 7.48 7.95 2.01
C LEU A 65 6.21 7.94 1.17
N LEU A 66 5.10 8.42 1.71
CA LEU A 66 3.88 8.62 0.94
C LEU A 66 4.14 9.65 -0.19
N ALA A 67 4.75 10.79 0.09
CA ALA A 67 5.06 11.76 -0.97
C ALA A 67 5.97 11.17 -2.07
N GLU A 68 6.95 10.36 -1.69
CA GLU A 68 7.89 9.70 -2.61
C GLU A 68 7.21 8.68 -3.52
N SER A 69 6.30 7.88 -2.97
CA SER A 69 5.55 6.82 -3.66
C SER A 69 4.34 7.34 -4.43
N TYR A 70 3.99 8.63 -4.33
CA TYR A 70 2.90 9.22 -5.09
C TYR A 70 3.30 9.43 -6.56
N ARG A 71 3.26 8.33 -7.34
CA ARG A 71 3.74 8.25 -8.73
C ARG A 71 2.67 7.61 -9.60
N ALA A 72 2.41 8.20 -10.77
CA ALA A 72 1.44 7.68 -11.73
C ALA A 72 1.73 6.23 -12.21
N PRO A 73 2.98 5.84 -12.49
CA PRO A 73 3.32 4.43 -12.74
C PRO A 73 2.91 3.48 -11.62
N LEU A 74 3.10 3.90 -10.36
CA LEU A 74 2.77 3.07 -9.20
C LEU A 74 1.25 3.02 -8.98
N TRP A 75 0.53 4.09 -9.31
CA TRP A 75 -0.93 4.09 -9.32
C TRP A 75 -1.48 3.09 -10.35
N ALA A 76 -0.94 3.08 -11.56
CA ALA A 76 -1.31 2.10 -12.58
C ALA A 76 -1.09 0.65 -12.10
N ALA A 77 0.01 0.41 -11.38
CA ALA A 77 0.27 -0.89 -10.76
C ALA A 77 -0.76 -1.22 -9.66
N ALA A 78 -1.06 -0.28 -8.76
CA ALA A 78 -2.09 -0.45 -7.72
C ALA A 78 -3.47 -0.73 -8.33
N TYR A 79 -3.85 -0.01 -9.39
CA TYR A 79 -5.08 -0.24 -10.15
C TYR A 79 -5.12 -1.64 -10.76
N THR A 80 -4.02 -2.08 -11.35
CA THR A 80 -3.90 -3.44 -11.92
C THR A 80 -4.08 -4.51 -10.84
N ILE A 81 -3.39 -4.33 -9.71
CA ILE A 81 -3.37 -5.29 -8.59
C ILE A 81 -4.74 -5.40 -7.92
N ASN A 82 -5.39 -4.27 -7.65
CA ASN A 82 -6.65 -4.21 -6.92
C ASN A 82 -7.90 -4.24 -7.83
N GLY A 83 -7.71 -4.23 -9.15
CA GLY A 83 -8.80 -4.25 -10.13
C GLY A 83 -9.65 -2.97 -10.14
N GLY A 84 -9.02 -1.85 -9.79
CA GLY A 84 -9.58 -0.53 -9.50
C GLY A 84 -8.71 0.19 -8.45
N CYS A 85 -8.66 1.53 -8.45
CA CYS A 85 -7.91 2.26 -7.41
C CYS A 85 -8.33 3.73 -7.33
N SER A 86 -9.12 4.07 -6.31
CA SER A 86 -9.41 5.46 -5.93
C SER A 86 -8.20 6.13 -5.29
N ASP A 87 -8.28 7.43 -5.03
CA ASP A 87 -7.23 8.15 -4.29
C ASP A 87 -6.93 7.49 -2.93
N ASP A 88 -7.96 7.20 -2.14
CA ASP A 88 -7.80 6.62 -0.80
C ASP A 88 -7.31 5.16 -0.90
N GLY A 89 -7.82 4.41 -1.89
CA GLY A 89 -7.30 3.07 -2.20
C GLY A 89 -5.83 3.08 -2.58
N PHE A 90 -5.35 4.14 -3.25
CA PHE A 90 -3.94 4.30 -3.56
C PHE A 90 -3.12 4.64 -2.30
N ASP A 91 -3.66 5.44 -1.38
CA ASP A 91 -3.02 5.71 -0.08
C ASP A 91 -2.88 4.40 0.73
N TYR A 92 -3.90 3.54 0.71
CA TYR A 92 -3.88 2.27 1.45
C TYR A 92 -2.95 1.24 0.81
N PHE A 93 -2.91 1.14 -0.52
CA PHE A 93 -1.92 0.33 -1.23
C PHE A 93 -0.49 0.77 -0.90
N ARG A 94 -0.23 2.08 -0.84
CA ARG A 94 1.09 2.61 -0.47
C ARG A 94 1.42 2.36 1.01
N GLY A 95 0.41 2.36 1.88
CA GLY A 95 0.53 1.87 3.26
C GLY A 95 1.02 0.43 3.31
N TRP A 96 0.36 -0.48 2.58
CA TRP A 96 0.81 -1.86 2.43
C TRP A 96 2.23 -1.97 1.84
N LEU A 97 2.56 -1.15 0.84
CA LEU A 97 3.89 -1.17 0.21
C LEU A 97 4.99 -0.77 1.19
N ILE A 98 4.74 0.22 2.06
CA ILE A 98 5.66 0.58 3.13
C ILE A 98 5.86 -0.59 4.08
N LEU A 99 4.80 -1.33 4.41
CA LEU A 99 4.95 -2.54 5.22
C LEU A 99 5.78 -3.63 4.52
N GLN A 100 6.02 -3.57 3.20
CA GLN A 100 6.91 -4.49 2.48
C GLN A 100 8.40 -4.30 2.78
N GLY A 101 8.74 -3.25 3.54
CA GLY A 101 10.10 -2.92 3.89
C GLY A 101 10.81 -2.14 2.80
N ARG A 102 11.98 -1.63 3.15
CA ARG A 102 12.69 -0.60 2.38
C ARG A 102 13.02 -1.03 0.95
N GLU A 103 13.62 -2.22 0.80
CA GLU A 103 14.13 -2.67 -0.50
C GLU A 103 13.00 -2.87 -1.51
N VAL A 104 11.86 -3.44 -1.06
CA VAL A 104 10.68 -3.64 -1.90
C VAL A 104 10.06 -2.30 -2.27
N PHE A 105 9.91 -1.40 -1.29
CA PHE A 105 9.38 -0.06 -1.51
C PHE A 105 10.21 0.70 -2.56
N GLU A 106 11.52 0.82 -2.36
CA GLU A 106 12.41 1.56 -3.27
C GLU A 106 12.39 0.95 -4.68
N ARG A 107 12.39 -0.39 -4.77
CA ARG A 107 12.32 -1.10 -6.06
C ARG A 107 10.99 -0.86 -6.78
N ALA A 108 9.86 -0.93 -6.08
CA ALA A 108 8.54 -0.72 -6.66
C ALA A 108 8.31 0.73 -7.10
N VAL A 109 8.86 1.71 -6.35
CA VAL A 109 8.81 3.13 -6.76
C VAL A 109 9.59 3.36 -8.06
N ALA A 110 10.73 2.67 -8.24
CA ALA A 110 11.55 2.79 -9.45
C ALA A 110 11.01 1.97 -10.65
N ASP A 111 10.51 0.77 -10.38
CA ASP A 111 9.98 -0.19 -11.36
C ASP A 111 8.71 -0.85 -10.79
N PRO A 112 7.52 -0.25 -10.98
CA PRO A 112 6.28 -0.80 -10.42
C PRO A 112 5.93 -2.19 -10.93
N ASP A 113 6.38 -2.56 -12.13
CA ASP A 113 6.13 -3.89 -12.70
C ASP A 113 6.89 -4.99 -11.95
N SER A 114 7.90 -4.64 -11.13
CA SER A 114 8.60 -5.56 -10.24
C SER A 114 7.70 -6.15 -9.14
N LEU A 115 6.56 -5.51 -8.82
CA LEU A 115 5.59 -6.00 -7.85
C LEU A 115 5.04 -7.38 -8.24
N ALA A 116 5.01 -7.72 -9.53
CA ALA A 116 4.61 -9.04 -10.02
C ALA A 116 5.52 -10.18 -9.54
N GLU A 117 6.69 -9.88 -8.98
CA GLU A 117 7.60 -10.88 -8.41
C GLU A 117 7.31 -11.19 -6.95
N LEU A 118 6.56 -10.34 -6.24
CA LEU A 118 6.28 -10.52 -4.82
C LEU A 118 5.33 -11.69 -4.57
N PRO A 119 5.65 -12.60 -3.63
CA PRO A 119 4.76 -13.69 -3.25
C PRO A 119 3.35 -13.22 -2.86
N GLU A 120 3.27 -12.10 -2.14
CA GLU A 120 2.04 -11.47 -1.68
C GLU A 120 1.13 -11.08 -2.85
N ILE A 121 1.70 -10.44 -3.88
CA ILE A 121 0.97 -10.03 -5.08
C ILE A 121 0.55 -11.26 -5.90
N ARG A 122 1.40 -12.28 -5.99
CA ARG A 122 1.06 -13.53 -6.68
C ARG A 122 -0.10 -14.26 -6.01
N ALA A 123 -0.09 -14.32 -4.67
CA ALA A 123 -1.17 -14.89 -3.89
C ALA A 123 -2.47 -14.10 -4.07
N ALA A 124 -2.41 -12.76 -3.97
CA ALA A 124 -3.56 -11.89 -4.21
C ALA A 124 -4.12 -12.07 -5.64
N ALA A 125 -3.25 -12.25 -6.64
CA ALA A 125 -3.65 -12.49 -8.02
C ALA A 125 -4.33 -13.85 -8.25
N GLU A 126 -4.32 -14.80 -7.31
CA GLU A 126 -5.07 -16.06 -7.48
C GLU A 126 -6.57 -15.80 -7.50
N GLU A 127 -7.06 -14.96 -6.58
CA GLU A 127 -8.47 -14.61 -6.37
C GLU A 127 -8.80 -13.14 -6.74
N TRP A 128 -7.82 -12.38 -7.24
CA TRP A 128 -7.89 -10.93 -7.41
C TRP A 128 -8.27 -10.20 -6.12
N ALA A 129 -7.70 -10.65 -5.00
CA ALA A 129 -7.89 -10.03 -3.70
C ALA A 129 -7.24 -8.64 -3.68
N GLU A 130 -7.90 -7.69 -3.02
CA GLU A 130 -7.34 -6.36 -2.79
C GLU A 130 -6.11 -6.44 -1.89
N VAL A 131 -5.14 -5.60 -2.19
CA VAL A 131 -3.89 -5.42 -1.45
C VAL A 131 -3.86 -3.99 -0.93
N ASP A 132 -4.07 -3.86 0.36
CA ASP A 132 -4.08 -2.57 1.04
C ASP A 132 -3.70 -2.71 2.53
N CYS A 133 -3.43 -1.57 3.18
CA CYS A 133 -3.34 -1.51 4.63
C CYS A 133 -3.52 -0.07 5.13
N GLU A 134 -4.78 0.35 5.32
CA GLU A 134 -5.13 1.68 5.86
C GLU A 134 -4.45 1.94 7.22
N ARG A 135 -4.39 0.92 8.08
CA ARG A 135 -3.80 1.01 9.44
C ARG A 135 -2.36 1.57 9.45
N THR A 136 -1.61 1.38 8.35
CA THR A 136 -0.25 1.93 8.24
C THR A 136 -0.25 3.46 8.34
N LEU A 137 -1.27 4.12 7.79
CA LEU A 137 -1.39 5.58 7.80
C LEU A 137 -1.56 6.14 9.22
N GLY A 138 -2.02 5.31 10.15
CA GLY A 138 -2.26 5.65 11.56
C GLY A 138 -1.13 5.28 12.52
N ILE A 139 -0.03 4.64 12.07
CA ILE A 139 1.00 4.07 12.96
C ILE A 139 1.52 5.07 13.99
N ALA A 140 1.94 6.27 13.56
CA ALA A 140 2.49 7.25 14.49
C ALA A 140 1.40 7.84 15.39
N TRP A 141 0.19 8.05 14.86
CA TRP A 141 -0.97 8.55 15.61
C TRP A 141 -1.34 7.62 16.76
N ASP A 142 -1.49 6.33 16.46
CA ASP A 142 -1.83 5.29 17.43
C ASP A 142 -0.70 5.08 18.45
N ALA A 143 0.56 5.16 18.00
CA ALA A 143 1.71 5.11 18.89
C ALA A 143 1.74 6.29 19.87
N HIS A 144 1.44 7.50 19.39
CA HIS A 144 1.40 8.70 20.22
C HIS A 144 0.27 8.64 21.24
N ARG A 145 -0.92 8.20 20.82
CA ARG A 145 -2.07 7.98 21.72
C ARG A 145 -1.75 6.94 22.79
N THR A 146 -1.12 5.84 22.42
CA THR A 146 -0.68 4.81 23.35
C THR A 146 0.35 5.34 24.35
N ALA A 147 1.35 6.10 23.90
CA ALA A 147 2.45 6.58 24.74
C ALA A 147 2.05 7.74 25.68
N THR A 148 1.12 8.60 25.25
CA THR A 148 0.83 9.87 25.93
C THR A 148 -0.62 10.03 26.40
N GLY A 149 -1.54 9.20 25.89
CA GLY A 149 -2.97 9.37 26.07
C GLY A 149 -3.56 10.55 25.29
N GLN A 150 -2.81 11.17 24.38
CA GLN A 150 -3.22 12.35 23.61
C GLN A 150 -3.09 12.10 22.10
N ASP A 151 -3.87 12.83 21.32
CA ASP A 151 -3.73 12.88 19.86
C ASP A 151 -2.38 13.46 19.44
N LEU A 152 -1.94 13.08 18.24
CA LEU A 152 -0.68 13.55 17.70
C LEU A 152 -0.76 15.07 17.46
N PRO A 153 0.27 15.87 17.80
CA PRO A 153 0.18 17.33 17.70
C PRO A 153 -0.19 17.78 16.28
N PRO A 154 -1.14 18.72 16.12
CA PRO A 154 -1.52 19.21 14.80
C PRO A 154 -0.32 19.92 14.14
N GLY A 155 -0.17 19.76 12.82
CA GLY A 155 0.89 20.42 12.05
C GLY A 155 2.32 19.92 12.34
N CYS A 156 2.47 18.76 12.97
CA CYS A 156 3.78 18.14 13.21
C CYS A 156 4.46 17.55 11.96
N PHE A 157 3.74 17.48 10.85
CA PHE A 157 4.25 17.04 9.56
C PHE A 157 3.83 18.01 8.47
N SER A 158 4.54 17.94 7.35
CA SER A 158 4.21 18.63 6.12
C SER A 158 4.25 17.65 4.96
N ILE A 159 3.43 17.88 3.95
CA ILE A 159 3.37 17.04 2.77
C ILE A 159 3.46 17.88 1.50
N ARG A 160 4.27 17.40 0.55
CA ARG A 160 4.36 17.98 -0.79
C ARG A 160 4.38 16.86 -1.81
N TYR A 161 3.22 16.58 -2.38
CA TYR A 161 3.11 15.62 -3.47
C TYR A 161 3.76 16.17 -4.74
N PRO A 162 4.56 15.36 -5.45
CA PRO A 162 5.04 15.74 -6.77
C PRO A 162 3.87 15.83 -7.76
N GLN A 163 4.04 16.63 -8.81
CA GLN A 163 3.12 16.55 -9.94
C GLN A 163 3.27 15.18 -10.61
N LEU A 164 2.13 14.55 -10.89
CA LEU A 164 2.09 13.26 -11.54
C LEU A 164 2.46 13.40 -13.02
N ASP A 165 3.20 12.42 -13.54
CA ASP A 165 3.64 12.41 -14.93
C ASP A 165 2.43 12.30 -15.86
N PRO A 166 2.14 13.33 -16.69
CA PRO A 166 0.99 13.31 -17.61
C PRO A 166 1.08 12.21 -18.66
N SER A 167 2.26 11.64 -18.92
CA SER A 167 2.43 10.52 -19.86
C SER A 167 1.71 9.24 -19.43
N TRP A 168 1.25 9.19 -18.17
CA TRP A 168 0.47 8.13 -17.57
C TRP A 168 -1.01 8.50 -17.37
N GLY A 169 -1.47 9.65 -17.89
CA GLY A 169 -2.87 10.07 -17.85
C GLY A 169 -3.75 9.37 -18.91
N PHE A 170 -3.59 8.06 -19.09
CA PHE A 170 -4.44 7.23 -19.94
C PHE A 170 -5.46 6.47 -19.08
N ASP A 171 -6.46 5.89 -19.73
CA ASP A 171 -7.45 5.04 -19.07
C ASP A 171 -6.82 3.70 -18.66
N PHE A 172 -6.72 3.42 -17.37
CA PHE A 172 -6.18 2.18 -16.82
C PHE A 172 -7.07 0.97 -17.10
N ASP A 173 -8.28 1.13 -17.64
CA ASP A 173 -9.02 0.02 -18.26
C ASP A 173 -8.51 -0.34 -19.68
N ASP A 174 -7.59 0.45 -20.26
CA ASP A 174 -6.81 0.08 -21.45
C ASP A 174 -5.72 -0.94 -21.09
N TRP A 175 -6.13 -2.20 -21.00
CA TRP A 175 -5.25 -3.32 -20.70
C TRP A 175 -4.19 -3.59 -21.77
N GLU A 176 -4.35 -3.08 -22.99
CA GLU A 176 -3.31 -3.15 -24.01
C GLU A 176 -2.17 -2.19 -23.67
N GLU A 177 -2.49 -0.94 -23.32
CA GLU A 177 -1.49 0.05 -22.89
C GLU A 177 -0.86 -0.30 -21.54
N LEU A 178 -1.64 -0.81 -20.57
CA LEU A 178 -1.08 -1.38 -19.34
C LEU A 178 -0.12 -2.54 -19.65
N GLY A 179 -0.47 -3.43 -20.58
CA GLY A 179 0.39 -4.54 -20.99
C GLY A 179 1.71 -4.11 -21.62
N ARG A 180 1.76 -2.93 -22.26
CA ARG A 180 3.01 -2.36 -22.79
C ARG A 180 3.89 -1.75 -21.69
N ARG A 181 3.28 -1.19 -20.65
CA ARG A 181 3.99 -0.44 -19.59
C ARG A 181 4.33 -1.28 -18.37
N LEU A 182 3.44 -2.20 -18.00
CA LEU A 182 3.51 -3.10 -16.86
C LEU A 182 3.28 -4.55 -17.32
N PRO A 183 4.16 -5.09 -18.20
CA PRO A 183 3.92 -6.38 -18.85
C PRO A 183 3.83 -7.56 -17.88
N ARG A 184 4.59 -7.57 -16.78
CA ARG A 184 4.56 -8.68 -15.81
C ARG A 184 3.27 -8.67 -15.01
N LEU A 185 2.83 -7.50 -14.53
CA LEU A 185 1.56 -7.35 -13.82
C LEU A 185 0.38 -7.65 -14.74
N ALA A 186 0.36 -7.12 -15.97
CA ALA A 186 -0.72 -7.40 -16.93
C ALA A 186 -0.83 -8.90 -17.23
N ALA A 187 0.30 -9.59 -17.42
CA ALA A 187 0.31 -11.04 -17.64
C ALA A 187 -0.21 -11.82 -16.40
N LEU A 188 0.10 -11.35 -15.19
CA LEU A 188 -0.33 -11.98 -13.95
C LEU A 188 -1.87 -11.91 -13.76
N TYR A 189 -2.49 -10.79 -14.15
CA TYR A 189 -3.93 -10.56 -13.98
C TYR A 189 -4.77 -10.86 -15.24
N ALA A 190 -4.16 -11.22 -16.37
CA ALA A 190 -4.82 -11.42 -17.67
C ALA A 190 -6.03 -12.37 -17.63
N LYS A 191 -5.97 -13.43 -16.81
CA LYS A 191 -7.10 -14.38 -16.66
C LYS A 191 -8.36 -13.68 -16.17
N HIS A 192 -8.20 -12.78 -15.20
CA HIS A 192 -9.33 -12.13 -14.57
C HIS A 192 -9.91 -11.02 -15.44
N VAL A 193 -9.06 -10.34 -16.21
CA VAL A 193 -9.49 -9.36 -17.21
C VAL A 193 -10.36 -10.04 -18.28
N ALA A 194 -9.94 -11.22 -18.76
CA ALA A 194 -10.70 -12.01 -19.70
C ALA A 194 -12.05 -12.47 -19.12
N ASP A 195 -12.08 -12.91 -17.86
CA ASP A 195 -13.30 -13.32 -17.17
C ASP A 195 -14.27 -12.14 -16.96
N ARG A 196 -13.75 -10.94 -16.64
CA ARG A 196 -14.54 -9.70 -16.49
C ARG A 196 -15.15 -9.25 -17.83
N ALA A 197 -14.43 -9.42 -18.93
CA ALA A 197 -14.91 -9.13 -20.29
C ALA A 197 -15.89 -10.20 -20.82
N GLY A 198 -15.76 -11.45 -20.37
CA GLY A 198 -16.60 -12.59 -20.77
C GLY A 198 -17.87 -12.78 -19.94
N GLY A 199 -17.93 -12.24 -18.73
CA GLY A 199 -19.12 -12.18 -17.88
C GLY A 199 -19.58 -13.51 -17.28
N SER A 200 -19.05 -13.87 -16.10
CA SER A 200 -19.75 -14.74 -15.15
C SER A 200 -19.84 -14.05 -13.79
N ALA A 201 -21.07 -13.70 -13.39
CA ALA A 201 -21.39 -13.24 -12.05
C ALA A 201 -21.27 -14.42 -11.07
N ALA A 202 -20.05 -14.79 -10.69
CA ALA A 202 -19.81 -15.55 -9.48
C ALA A 202 -19.67 -14.55 -8.32
N ALA A 203 -20.48 -14.76 -7.29
CA ALA A 203 -20.71 -13.83 -6.19
C ALA A 203 -19.44 -13.53 -5.36
N GLY A 204 -18.76 -12.43 -5.70
CA GLY A 204 -17.94 -11.61 -4.82
C GLY A 204 -18.42 -10.17 -4.97
N ARG A 205 -18.43 -9.38 -3.89
CA ARG A 205 -19.01 -8.02 -3.90
C ARG A 205 -18.45 -7.22 -5.10
N PRO A 206 -19.29 -6.52 -5.89
CA PRO A 206 -18.79 -5.73 -7.00
C PRO A 206 -17.93 -4.60 -6.44
N ILE A 207 -16.63 -4.66 -6.71
CA ILE A 207 -15.72 -3.54 -6.52
C ILE A 207 -16.22 -2.45 -7.47
N GLN A 208 -16.77 -1.38 -6.92
CA GLN A 208 -17.22 -0.25 -7.73
C GLN A 208 -15.98 0.35 -8.38
N SER A 209 -15.95 0.38 -9.72
CA SER A 209 -14.88 0.99 -10.49
C SER A 209 -14.91 2.50 -10.25
N GLU A 210 -14.16 2.96 -9.25
CA GLU A 210 -13.93 4.38 -9.04
C GLU A 210 -12.60 4.78 -9.67
N VAL A 211 -12.74 5.62 -10.71
CA VAL A 211 -11.72 6.38 -11.46
C VAL A 211 -10.60 5.55 -12.13
N GLY A 212 -10.82 5.20 -13.40
CA GLY A 212 -9.85 4.53 -14.27
C GLY A 212 -8.70 5.42 -14.77
N SER A 213 -8.34 6.50 -14.10
CA SER A 213 -7.21 7.35 -14.52
C SER A 213 -6.68 8.12 -13.34
N VAL A 214 -5.40 8.49 -13.43
CA VAL A 214 -4.78 9.46 -12.53
C VAL A 214 -5.64 10.74 -12.45
N PRO A 215 -5.97 11.25 -11.25
CA PRO A 215 -6.72 12.49 -11.10
C PRO A 215 -6.00 13.66 -11.76
N SER A 216 -6.75 14.50 -12.46
CA SER A 216 -6.21 15.64 -13.21
C SER A 216 -5.85 16.86 -12.32
N ALA A 217 -5.87 16.73 -10.98
CA ALA A 217 -5.71 17.88 -10.08
C ALA A 217 -4.77 17.61 -8.89
N VAL A 218 -3.84 18.54 -8.71
CA VAL A 218 -2.92 18.66 -7.57
C VAL A 218 -3.72 18.74 -6.27
N ARG A 219 -3.50 17.81 -5.33
CA ARG A 219 -3.99 17.94 -3.95
C ARG A 219 -3.38 19.21 -3.32
N PRO A 220 -4.16 20.21 -2.90
CA PRO A 220 -3.65 21.26 -2.04
C PRO A 220 -3.30 20.64 -0.69
N GLY A 221 -2.11 20.91 -0.16
CA GLY A 221 -1.66 20.40 1.13
C GLY A 221 -2.63 20.79 2.25
N CYS A 222 -3.10 19.80 3.01
CA CYS A 222 -3.73 19.98 4.32
C CYS A 222 -2.64 20.12 5.39
#